data_AF-A0A8I5NFJ7-F1
#
_entry.id   AF-A0A8I5NFJ7-F1
#
_cell.length_a   1.000
_cell.length_b   1.000
_cell.length_c   1.000
_cell.angle_alpha   90.00
_cell.angle_beta   90.00
_cell.angle_gamma   90.00
#
_symmetry.space_group_name_H-M   'P 1'
#
loop_
_entity.id
_entity.type
_entity.pdbx_description
1 polymer ?
#
loop_
_entity_poly.entity_id
_entity_poly.type
_entity_poly.pdbx_seq_one_letter_code
_entity_poly.pdbx_strand_id
1 'polypeptide(L)'
;MSSQRSLPADDFGIYYVLAECTDYYDTLPVKEADGSQPCSQGVTGLRNLGNTCYMNAILQCLCSISPLVEYFLSGKYITALQNDCSEVATAFAYLMTDMWLGDSDCVSPEIFRSALGNLYPAFTKKTQQDAQEFLIYVLNELHEALKKYHYPRRRSHEKGPAQRCCRKWITTETSVITQLFEGQLNYSIVCLKCEKCTYKNEVFTVLSLPIPSEYECSLQVGMRYSWTLCLAILSAWIFSGLFPTFV
;
A
#
# COMPACT_ATOMS: atom_id res chain seq x y z
N MET A 1 33.65 40.49 12.63
CA MET A 1 34.27 39.27 12.05
C MET A 1 33.79 38.09 12.86
N SER A 2 33.39 37.00 12.18
CA SER A 2 33.09 35.64 12.70
C SER A 2 31.81 35.53 13.55
N SER A 3 30.66 35.05 13.07
CA SER A 3 30.27 33.71 12.57
C SER A 3 30.54 32.58 13.56
N GLN A 4 29.47 32.05 14.18
CA GLN A 4 29.19 30.62 14.28
C GLN A 4 27.74 30.38 14.76
N ARG A 5 26.97 29.67 13.95
CA ARG A 5 25.68 29.05 14.30
C ARG A 5 25.97 27.77 15.09
N SER A 6 25.24 27.55 16.18
CA SER A 6 25.04 26.24 16.79
C SER A 6 23.63 25.74 16.48
N LEU A 7 23.55 24.53 15.91
CA LEU A 7 22.32 23.73 15.78
C LEU A 7 22.20 22.86 17.04
N PRO A 8 21.00 22.66 17.62
CA PRO A 8 20.78 21.54 18.53
C PRO A 8 20.24 20.31 17.79
N ALA A 9 20.54 19.17 18.41
CA ALA A 9 20.45 17.78 17.97
C ALA A 9 19.05 17.31 17.53
N ASP A 10 19.05 16.43 16.53
CA ASP A 10 17.91 15.61 16.12
C ASP A 10 17.60 14.55 17.18
N ASP A 11 16.35 14.53 17.64
CA ASP A 11 15.81 13.65 18.67
C ASP A 11 15.25 12.37 18.03
N PHE A 12 16.10 11.34 17.93
CA PHE A 12 15.73 9.96 17.62
C PHE A 12 15.15 9.31 18.90
N GLY A 13 13.87 9.57 19.21
CA GLY A 13 13.30 9.23 20.51
C GLY A 13 11.90 8.58 20.54
N ILE A 14 11.37 8.07 19.41
CA ILE A 14 9.96 7.59 19.36
C ILE A 14 9.84 6.05 19.22
N TYR A 15 10.93 5.28 19.30
CA TYR A 15 10.90 3.82 19.13
C TYR A 15 10.67 2.99 20.41
N TYR A 16 10.48 3.60 21.59
CA TYR A 16 10.51 2.84 22.85
C TYR A 16 9.22 2.79 23.70
N VAL A 17 8.09 3.33 23.24
CA VAL A 17 6.90 3.44 24.12
C VAL A 17 5.70 2.66 23.58
N LEU A 18 5.79 1.33 23.45
CA LEU A 18 4.60 0.45 23.41
C LEU A 18 4.86 -0.99 23.94
N ALA A 19 6.02 -1.28 24.53
CA ALA A 19 6.36 -2.62 25.03
C ALA A 19 6.24 -2.72 26.56
N GLU A 20 5.09 -2.39 27.15
CA GLU A 20 4.80 -2.73 28.55
C GLU A 20 3.32 -3.11 28.72
N CYS A 21 3.02 -4.41 28.57
CA CYS A 21 1.93 -5.10 29.25
C CYS A 21 1.98 -6.61 28.95
N THR A 22 2.64 -7.40 29.80
CA THR A 22 2.05 -8.53 30.57
C THR A 22 3.16 -9.37 31.22
N ASP A 23 2.94 -9.67 32.50
CA ASP A 23 3.85 -10.31 33.44
C ASP A 23 3.92 -11.84 33.34
N TYR A 24 5.11 -12.36 33.66
CA TYR A 24 5.39 -13.51 34.57
C TYR A 24 4.90 -14.94 34.21
N TYR A 25 5.84 -15.81 33.80
CA TYR A 25 6.20 -17.06 34.50
C TYR A 25 7.59 -17.56 34.09
N ASP A 26 8.10 -18.44 34.94
CA ASP A 26 9.49 -18.69 35.33
C ASP A 26 10.45 -19.40 34.33
N THR A 27 11.72 -19.23 34.67
CA THR A 27 12.98 -19.73 34.11
C THR A 27 13.11 -21.26 33.90
N LEU A 28 13.84 -21.67 32.85
CA LEU A 28 14.96 -22.66 32.90
C LEU A 28 15.85 -22.54 31.63
N PRO A 29 17.17 -22.81 31.70
CA PRO A 29 18.14 -22.43 30.68
C PRO A 29 18.40 -23.55 29.66
N VAL A 30 18.33 -23.25 28.36
CA VAL A 30 18.74 -24.19 27.31
C VAL A 30 19.57 -23.48 26.24
N LYS A 31 20.88 -23.74 26.32
CA LYS A 31 21.92 -23.83 25.28
C LYS A 31 21.97 -22.76 24.18
N GLU A 32 23.02 -21.96 24.24
CA GLU A 32 23.62 -21.25 23.12
C GLU A 32 23.95 -22.19 21.95
N ALA A 33 23.36 -21.90 20.79
CA ALA A 33 24.00 -21.83 19.47
C ALA A 33 22.90 -21.89 18.38
N ASP A 34 22.63 -20.77 17.71
CA ASP A 34 22.61 -20.82 16.25
C ASP A 34 22.95 -19.44 15.67
N GLY A 35 23.81 -19.44 14.66
CA GLY A 35 24.18 -18.24 13.93
C GLY A 35 23.05 -17.86 12.99
N SER A 36 22.13 -17.01 13.45
CA SER A 36 21.18 -16.37 12.55
C SER A 36 21.96 -15.41 11.66
N GLN A 37 22.26 -15.83 10.43
CA GLN A 37 22.59 -14.86 9.38
C GLN A 37 21.48 -13.81 9.36
N PRO A 38 21.80 -12.50 9.39
CA PRO A 38 20.77 -11.48 9.30
C PRO A 38 19.97 -11.72 8.04
N CYS A 39 18.65 -11.90 8.20
CA CYS A 39 17.76 -12.10 7.06
C CYS A 39 17.81 -10.81 6.21
N SER A 40 17.94 -10.98 4.90
CA SER A 40 17.98 -9.84 3.99
C SER A 40 16.66 -9.05 4.07
N GLN A 41 16.74 -7.76 4.40
CA GLN A 41 15.58 -6.88 4.53
C GLN A 41 14.68 -6.95 3.29
N GLY A 42 13.37 -7.08 3.51
CA GLY A 42 12.39 -7.19 2.43
C GLY A 42 12.34 -8.56 1.75
N VAL A 43 13.14 -9.54 2.19
CA VAL A 43 13.14 -10.93 1.71
C VAL A 43 12.59 -11.84 2.80
N THR A 44 11.33 -11.61 3.17
CA THR A 44 10.64 -12.32 4.25
C THR A 44 9.39 -13.01 3.73
N GLY A 45 9.21 -14.29 4.03
CA GLY A 45 8.00 -15.05 3.69
C GLY A 45 6.76 -14.61 4.48
N LEU A 46 5.57 -14.93 3.98
CA LEU A 46 4.31 -14.72 4.70
C LEU A 46 3.66 -16.06 5.02
N ARG A 47 3.29 -16.27 6.29
CA ARG A 47 2.58 -17.48 6.72
C ARG A 47 1.23 -17.59 6.01
N ASN A 48 0.91 -18.77 5.49
CA ASN A 48 -0.41 -19.05 4.94
C ASN A 48 -1.38 -19.41 6.07
N LEU A 49 -2.49 -18.69 6.18
CA LEU A 49 -3.47 -18.81 7.28
C LEU A 49 -4.69 -19.66 6.87
N GLY A 50 -4.55 -20.41 5.77
CA GLY A 50 -5.57 -21.26 5.18
C GLY A 50 -6.24 -20.60 3.98
N ASN A 51 -5.87 -21.04 2.77
CA ASN A 51 -6.31 -20.46 1.50
C ASN A 51 -6.04 -18.94 1.36
N THR A 52 -4.97 -18.43 2.00
CA THR A 52 -4.62 -16.99 1.95
C THR A 52 -3.47 -16.66 1.01
N CYS A 53 -3.14 -17.54 0.06
CA CYS A 53 -2.05 -17.31 -0.89
C CYS A 53 -2.30 -16.08 -1.78
N TYR A 54 -3.56 -15.80 -2.14
CA TYR A 54 -3.94 -14.58 -2.87
C TYR A 54 -3.53 -13.30 -2.10
N MET A 55 -3.77 -13.29 -0.79
CA MET A 55 -3.41 -12.19 0.11
C MET A 55 -1.89 -12.07 0.22
N ASN A 56 -1.21 -13.19 0.46
CA ASN A 56 0.25 -13.19 0.60
C ASN A 56 0.93 -12.68 -0.68
N ALA A 57 0.47 -13.10 -1.85
CA ALA A 57 1.01 -12.63 -3.13
C ALA A 57 0.88 -11.11 -3.29
N ILE A 58 -0.30 -10.55 -2.98
CA ILE A 58 -0.54 -9.10 -3.07
C ILE A 58 0.28 -8.33 -2.03
N LEU A 59 0.35 -8.80 -0.78
CA LEU A 59 1.12 -8.14 0.26
C LEU A 59 2.62 -8.12 -0.05
N GLN A 60 3.17 -9.22 -0.60
CA GLN A 60 4.56 -9.25 -1.10
C GLN A 60 4.78 -8.21 -2.21
N CYS A 61 3.85 -8.13 -3.16
CA CYS A 61 3.93 -7.15 -4.25
C CYS A 61 3.94 -5.72 -3.73
N LEU A 62 3.00 -5.37 -2.84
CA LEU A 62 2.90 -4.02 -2.27
C LEU A 62 4.11 -3.68 -1.39
N CYS A 63 4.57 -4.62 -0.57
CA CYS A 63 5.74 -4.45 0.30
C CYS A 63 7.09 -4.47 -0.45
N SER A 64 7.07 -4.64 -1.78
CA SER A 64 8.25 -4.52 -2.64
C SER A 64 8.30 -3.20 -3.41
N ILE A 65 7.26 -2.37 -3.33
CA ILE A 65 7.20 -1.08 -4.04
C ILE A 65 7.98 -0.04 -3.23
N SER A 66 9.23 0.25 -3.64
CA SER A 66 10.15 1.10 -2.86
C SER A 66 9.54 2.44 -2.42
N PRO A 67 8.84 3.21 -3.29
CA PRO A 67 8.22 4.46 -2.84
C PRO A 67 7.15 4.28 -1.75
N LEU A 68 6.42 3.17 -1.79
CA LEU A 68 5.41 2.84 -0.78
C LEU A 68 6.09 2.42 0.54
N VAL A 69 7.13 1.58 0.44
CA VAL A 69 7.93 1.14 1.58
C VAL A 69 8.56 2.33 2.31
N GLU A 70 9.26 3.20 1.58
CA GLU A 70 9.86 4.41 2.13
C GLU A 70 8.84 5.32 2.82
N TYR A 71 7.62 5.40 2.27
CA TYR A 71 6.56 6.20 2.87
C TYR A 71 6.13 5.67 4.24
N PHE A 72 5.93 4.36 4.38
CA PHE A 72 5.53 3.76 5.65
C PHE A 72 6.68 3.71 6.66
N LEU A 73 7.87 3.28 6.26
CA LEU A 73 9.03 3.18 7.16
C LEU A 73 9.55 4.54 7.64
N SER A 74 9.32 5.62 6.89
CA SER A 74 9.63 6.98 7.36
C SER A 74 8.62 7.54 8.37
N GLY A 75 7.57 6.79 8.73
CA GLY A 75 6.53 7.22 9.66
C GLY A 75 5.59 8.30 9.11
N LYS A 76 5.72 8.68 7.83
CA LYS A 76 4.86 9.71 7.20
C LYS A 76 3.38 9.35 7.27
N TYR A 77 3.04 8.06 7.24
CA TYR A 77 1.67 7.57 7.36
C TYR A 77 1.01 7.99 8.67
N ILE A 78 1.75 8.06 9.79
CA ILE A 78 1.24 8.46 11.11
C ILE A 78 0.67 9.88 11.06
N THR A 79 1.41 10.80 10.43
CA THR A 79 0.94 12.18 10.24
C THR A 79 -0.25 12.30 9.29
N ALA A 80 -0.41 11.33 8.39
CA ALA A 80 -1.46 11.31 7.38
C ALA A 80 -2.78 10.70 7.88
N LEU A 81 -2.74 9.78 8.84
CA LEU A 81 -3.93 9.12 9.39
C LEU A 81 -4.91 10.10 10.08
N GLN A 82 -4.45 11.29 10.50
CA GLN A 82 -5.27 12.26 11.24
C GLN A 82 -6.00 11.58 12.43
N ASN A 83 -7.01 12.22 13.05
CA ASN A 83 -7.60 11.72 14.31
C ASN A 83 -8.38 10.38 14.18
N ASP A 84 -8.53 9.83 12.97
CA ASP A 84 -9.24 8.59 12.69
C ASP A 84 -8.21 7.48 12.41
N CYS A 85 -7.79 6.78 13.47
CA CYS A 85 -6.86 5.67 13.36
C CYS A 85 -7.46 4.52 12.54
N SER A 86 -7.06 4.38 11.27
CA SER A 86 -7.43 3.21 10.46
C SER A 86 -6.66 1.97 10.94
N GLU A 87 -7.41 0.95 11.39
CA GLU A 87 -6.85 -0.36 11.79
C GLU A 87 -6.11 -1.03 10.63
N VAL A 88 -6.66 -0.95 9.41
CA VAL A 88 -6.07 -1.59 8.22
C VAL A 88 -4.74 -0.96 7.86
N ALA A 89 -4.68 0.38 7.77
CA ALA A 89 -3.44 1.08 7.43
C ALA A 89 -2.36 0.90 8.50
N THR A 90 -2.76 0.86 9.78
CA THR A 90 -1.83 0.60 10.89
C THR A 90 -1.30 -0.83 10.87
N ALA A 91 -2.18 -1.83 10.68
CA ALA A 91 -1.77 -3.22 10.56
C ALA A 91 -0.88 -3.48 9.34
N PHE A 92 -1.15 -2.78 8.23
CA PHE A 92 -0.30 -2.83 7.04
C PHE A 92 1.09 -2.25 7.31
N ALA A 93 1.18 -1.12 8.02
CA ALA A 93 2.44 -0.52 8.42
C ALA A 93 3.27 -1.45 9.32
N TYR A 94 2.63 -2.11 10.30
CA TYR A 94 3.31 -3.10 11.14
C TYR A 94 3.82 -4.29 10.34
N LEU A 95 2.98 -4.87 9.49
CA LEU A 95 3.40 -5.98 8.64
C LEU A 95 4.59 -5.61 7.75
N MET A 96 4.55 -4.44 7.13
CA MET A 96 5.64 -3.95 6.30
C MET A 96 6.91 -3.72 7.12
N THR A 97 6.78 -3.19 8.34
CA THR A 97 7.92 -3.01 9.25
C THR A 97 8.54 -4.36 9.61
N ASP A 98 7.74 -5.36 9.99
CA ASP A 98 8.23 -6.70 10.32
C ASP A 98 8.95 -7.37 9.14
N MET A 99 8.41 -7.22 7.92
CA MET A 99 9.04 -7.73 6.69
C MET A 99 10.37 -7.04 6.34
N TRP A 100 10.56 -5.79 6.78
CA TRP A 100 11.74 -4.99 6.45
C TRP A 100 12.74 -4.85 7.61
N LEU A 101 12.39 -5.35 8.81
CA LEU A 101 13.27 -5.38 9.97
C LEU A 101 14.44 -6.36 9.75
N GLY A 102 14.18 -7.49 9.08
CA GLY A 102 15.19 -8.52 8.79
C GLY A 102 15.47 -9.49 9.94
N ASP A 103 14.60 -9.49 10.96
CA ASP A 103 14.74 -10.34 12.15
C ASP A 103 14.11 -11.73 11.99
N SER A 104 13.36 -11.98 10.92
CA SER A 104 12.65 -13.24 10.69
C SER A 104 12.50 -13.56 9.21
N ASP A 105 12.68 -14.84 8.87
CA ASP A 105 12.47 -15.35 7.51
C ASP A 105 10.98 -15.48 7.14
N CYS A 106 10.08 -15.41 8.12
CA CYS A 106 8.64 -15.54 7.90
C CYS A 106 7.83 -14.75 8.94
N VAL A 107 6.88 -13.94 8.46
CA VAL A 107 5.96 -13.13 9.28
C VAL A 107 4.51 -13.56 9.09
N SER A 108 3.67 -13.32 10.09
CA SER A 108 2.25 -13.70 10.05
C SER A 108 1.37 -12.47 9.74
N PRO A 109 0.60 -12.48 8.63
CA PRO A 109 -0.29 -11.36 8.30
C PRO A 109 -1.63 -11.42 9.07
N GLU A 110 -1.72 -12.13 10.21
CA GLU A 110 -2.97 -12.34 10.95
C GLU A 110 -3.61 -11.03 11.41
N ILE A 111 -2.81 -10.09 11.92
CA ILE A 111 -3.30 -8.77 12.38
C ILE A 111 -3.91 -8.01 11.21
N PHE A 112 -3.21 -7.98 10.07
CA PHE A 112 -3.71 -7.34 8.85
C PHE A 112 -4.98 -8.03 8.32
N ARG A 113 -4.98 -9.37 8.27
CA ARG A 113 -6.14 -10.18 7.86
C ARG A 113 -7.35 -9.88 8.73
N SER A 114 -7.17 -9.78 10.05
CA SER A 114 -8.24 -9.49 11.00
C SER A 114 -8.79 -8.08 10.80
N ALA A 115 -7.92 -7.07 10.69
CA ALA A 115 -8.33 -5.69 10.47
C ALA A 115 -9.14 -5.53 9.18
N LEU A 116 -8.68 -6.11 8.06
CA LEU A 116 -9.40 -6.07 6.80
C LEU A 116 -10.69 -6.92 6.84
N GLY A 117 -10.65 -8.07 7.50
CA GLY A 117 -11.79 -8.98 7.65
C GLY A 117 -12.95 -8.40 8.46
N ASN A 118 -12.68 -7.46 9.36
CA ASN A 118 -13.71 -6.72 10.10
C ASN A 118 -14.56 -5.82 9.18
N LEU A 119 -13.93 -5.23 8.16
CA LEU A 119 -14.61 -4.41 7.15
C LEU A 119 -15.22 -5.27 6.03
N TYR A 120 -14.52 -6.34 5.66
CA TYR A 120 -14.85 -7.21 4.53
C TYR A 120 -14.90 -8.68 4.96
N PRO A 121 -16.04 -9.16 5.52
CA PRO A 121 -16.16 -10.52 6.06
C PRO A 121 -15.89 -11.65 5.06
N ALA A 122 -15.90 -11.36 3.75
CA ALA A 122 -15.51 -12.31 2.71
C ALA A 122 -14.07 -12.82 2.89
N PHE A 123 -13.15 -11.98 3.41
CA PHE A 123 -11.74 -12.33 3.61
C PHE A 123 -11.47 -13.07 4.93
N THR A 124 -12.42 -13.14 5.85
CA THR A 124 -12.31 -13.91 7.11
C THR A 124 -12.53 -15.40 6.88
N LYS A 125 -13.27 -15.77 5.82
CA LYS A 125 -13.47 -17.17 5.44
C LYS A 125 -12.16 -17.79 4.97
N LYS A 126 -12.00 -19.10 5.17
CA LYS A 126 -10.83 -19.88 4.69
C LYS A 126 -11.08 -20.41 3.27
N THR A 127 -11.57 -19.55 2.38
CA THR A 127 -11.86 -19.87 0.97
C THR A 127 -10.88 -19.13 0.07
N GLN A 128 -10.62 -19.69 -1.11
CA GLN A 128 -9.87 -18.98 -2.15
C GLN A 128 -10.65 -17.74 -2.60
N GLN A 129 -9.92 -16.68 -2.93
CA GLN A 129 -10.48 -15.39 -3.37
C GLN A 129 -9.69 -14.88 -4.57
N ASP A 130 -10.29 -13.94 -5.30
CA ASP A 130 -9.60 -13.25 -6.38
C ASP A 130 -8.55 -12.27 -5.82
N ALA A 131 -7.30 -12.41 -6.26
CA ALA A 131 -6.19 -11.57 -5.82
C ALA A 131 -6.34 -10.11 -6.29
N GLN A 132 -6.92 -9.88 -7.48
CA GLN A 132 -7.19 -8.55 -8.00
C GLN A 132 -8.26 -7.85 -7.16
N GLU A 133 -9.34 -8.56 -6.82
CA GLU A 133 -10.39 -8.01 -5.96
C GLU A 133 -9.82 -7.62 -4.59
N PHE A 134 -9.03 -8.51 -3.99
CA PHE A 134 -8.33 -8.22 -2.75
C PHE A 134 -7.41 -6.99 -2.86
N LEU A 135 -6.62 -6.87 -3.94
CA LEU A 135 -5.77 -5.70 -4.19
C LEU A 135 -6.58 -4.40 -4.21
N ILE A 136 -7.71 -4.38 -4.91
CA ILE A 136 -8.57 -3.18 -5.02
C ILE A 136 -9.06 -2.76 -3.63
N TYR A 137 -9.51 -3.70 -2.80
CA TYR A 137 -9.93 -3.40 -1.43
C TYR A 137 -8.80 -2.82 -0.58
N VAL A 138 -7.60 -3.44 -0.63
CA VAL A 138 -6.45 -2.93 0.12
C VAL A 138 -6.07 -1.52 -0.32
N LEU A 139 -5.99 -1.25 -1.63
CA LEU A 139 -5.65 0.08 -2.14
C LEU A 139 -6.71 1.12 -1.75
N ASN A 140 -8.00 0.76 -1.76
CA ASN A 140 -9.08 1.65 -1.34
C ASN A 140 -8.98 2.00 0.15
N GLU A 141 -8.78 1.00 1.02
CA GLU A 141 -8.63 1.25 2.47
C GLU A 141 -7.40 2.10 2.79
N LEU A 142 -6.28 1.84 2.11
CA LEU A 142 -5.08 2.66 2.27
C LEU A 142 -5.29 4.07 1.72
N HIS A 143 -6.02 4.24 0.63
CA HIS A 143 -6.34 5.56 0.08
C HIS A 143 -7.19 6.36 1.06
N GLU A 144 -8.30 5.79 1.51
CA GLU A 144 -9.25 6.44 2.42
C GLU A 144 -8.59 6.80 3.75
N ALA A 145 -7.72 5.93 4.27
CA ALA A 145 -6.98 6.18 5.51
C ALA A 145 -5.91 7.27 5.36
N LEU A 146 -5.28 7.41 4.20
CA LEU A 146 -4.09 8.27 4.00
C LEU A 146 -4.38 9.54 3.19
N LYS A 147 -5.66 9.84 2.93
CA LYS A 147 -6.04 11.03 2.15
C LYS A 147 -5.82 12.31 2.93
N LYS A 148 -5.22 13.29 2.26
CA LYS A 148 -4.99 14.63 2.81
C LYS A 148 -6.13 15.55 2.41
N TYR A 149 -6.86 16.06 3.39
CA TYR A 149 -7.76 17.17 3.17
C TYR A 149 -6.95 18.47 3.04
N HIS A 150 -6.90 19.02 1.83
CA HIS A 150 -6.37 20.37 1.63
C HIS A 150 -7.41 21.41 2.09
N TYR A 151 -7.44 21.70 3.39
CA TYR A 151 -8.14 22.89 3.86
C TYR A 151 -7.32 24.12 3.46
N PRO A 152 -7.88 25.10 2.72
CA PRO A 152 -7.15 26.32 2.42
C PRO A 152 -6.81 27.03 3.73
N ARG A 153 -5.52 27.28 3.98
CA ARG A 153 -5.04 28.16 5.05
C ARG A 153 -5.81 29.48 4.96
N ARG A 154 -6.65 29.79 5.97
CA ARG A 154 -7.21 31.13 6.10
C ARG A 154 -6.03 32.10 6.22
N ARG A 155 -5.75 32.88 5.18
CA ARG A 155 -4.91 34.06 5.31
C ARG A 155 -5.69 35.04 6.18
N SER A 156 -5.39 35.03 7.48
CA SER A 156 -5.85 36.08 8.39
C SER A 156 -5.13 37.37 8.03
N HIS A 157 -5.74 38.17 7.15
CA HIS A 157 -5.80 39.64 7.20
C HIS A 157 -6.20 40.17 5.81
N GLU A 158 -7.43 40.63 5.69
CA GLU A 158 -7.77 41.96 5.14
C GLU A 158 -9.28 42.19 5.33
N LYS A 159 -9.62 43.22 6.11
CA LYS A 159 -11.00 43.65 6.33
C LYS A 159 -11.46 44.42 5.08
N GLY A 160 -12.17 43.74 4.18
CA GLY A 160 -12.86 44.36 3.04
C GLY A 160 -14.24 43.72 2.81
N PRO A 161 -15.29 44.49 2.46
CA PRO A 161 -16.62 43.94 2.26
C PRO A 161 -16.76 43.48 0.80
N ALA A 162 -16.64 42.19 0.51
CA ALA A 162 -16.97 41.67 -0.81
C ALA A 162 -17.33 40.17 -0.81
N GLN A 163 -18.50 39.91 -1.40
CA GLN A 163 -18.92 38.68 -2.06
C GLN A 163 -18.88 37.37 -1.23
N ARG A 164 -20.07 36.96 -0.74
CA ARG A 164 -20.41 35.54 -0.58
C ARG A 164 -20.34 34.87 -1.95
N CYS A 165 -19.16 34.42 -2.33
CA CYS A 165 -19.01 33.34 -3.28
C CYS A 165 -18.13 32.30 -2.61
N CYS A 166 -18.75 31.49 -1.76
CA CYS A 166 -18.18 30.21 -1.36
C CYS A 166 -18.11 29.36 -2.63
N ARG A 167 -17.08 29.58 -3.46
CA ARG A 167 -16.67 28.61 -4.46
C ARG A 167 -16.48 27.31 -3.68
N LYS A 168 -17.36 26.33 -3.90
CA LYS A 168 -17.11 24.93 -3.53
C LYS A 168 -15.89 24.54 -4.36
N TRP A 169 -14.71 24.77 -3.79
CA TRP A 169 -13.46 24.30 -4.37
C TRP A 169 -13.50 22.79 -4.20
N ILE A 170 -13.58 22.07 -5.32
CA ILE A 170 -13.40 20.62 -5.34
C ILE A 170 -11.94 20.40 -4.93
N THR A 171 -11.71 20.13 -3.66
CA THR A 171 -10.44 19.63 -3.18
C THR A 171 -10.33 18.21 -3.72
N THR A 172 -9.46 17.97 -4.68
CA THR A 172 -9.12 16.61 -5.08
C THR A 172 -8.47 15.94 -3.87
N GLU A 173 -9.14 14.95 -3.31
CA GLU A 173 -8.61 14.13 -2.23
C GLU A 173 -7.39 13.39 -2.78
N THR A 174 -6.21 13.60 -2.19
CA THR A 174 -4.97 12.95 -2.65
C THR A 174 -4.31 12.20 -1.52
N SER A 175 -3.69 11.08 -1.84
CA SER A 175 -2.96 10.23 -0.89
C SER A 175 -1.68 9.71 -1.54
N VAL A 176 -0.86 8.98 -0.78
CA VAL A 176 0.27 8.24 -1.38
C VAL A 176 -0.21 7.20 -2.41
N ILE A 177 -1.40 6.62 -2.21
CA ILE A 177 -1.97 5.62 -3.13
C ILE A 177 -2.29 6.26 -4.48
N THR A 178 -2.98 7.40 -4.47
CA THR A 178 -3.32 8.10 -5.73
C THR A 178 -2.06 8.57 -6.46
N GLN A 179 -1.01 8.97 -5.74
CA GLN A 179 0.25 9.39 -6.34
C GLN A 179 1.01 8.24 -7.01
N LEU A 180 0.89 7.01 -6.51
CA LEU A 180 1.65 5.86 -6.99
C LEU A 180 0.89 5.02 -8.02
N PHE A 181 -0.43 4.91 -7.88
CA PHE A 181 -1.22 3.93 -8.60
C PHE A 181 -2.26 4.52 -9.54
N GLU A 182 -2.63 5.80 -9.42
CA GLU A 182 -3.63 6.37 -10.33
C GLU A 182 -3.04 6.71 -11.71
N GLY A 183 -3.75 6.26 -12.74
CA GLY A 183 -3.58 6.69 -14.12
C GLY A 183 -4.86 7.32 -14.66
N GLN A 184 -4.78 7.87 -15.88
CA GLN A 184 -5.93 8.45 -16.57
C GLN A 184 -6.11 7.80 -17.96
N LEU A 185 -7.32 7.32 -18.24
CA LEU A 185 -7.75 6.85 -19.55
C LEU A 185 -8.57 7.93 -20.24
N ASN A 186 -8.26 8.16 -21.51
CA ASN A 186 -9.03 9.04 -22.37
C ASN A 186 -9.62 8.20 -23.50
N TYR A 187 -10.93 8.19 -23.66
CA TYR A 187 -11.59 7.40 -24.68
C TYR A 187 -12.67 8.19 -25.42
N SER A 188 -12.87 7.85 -26.68
CA SER A 188 -13.92 8.38 -27.54
C SER A 188 -15.04 7.35 -27.69
N ILE A 189 -16.24 7.68 -27.21
CA ILE A 189 -17.45 6.89 -27.44
C ILE A 189 -18.11 7.46 -28.69
N VAL A 190 -18.20 6.65 -29.75
CA VAL A 190 -18.95 6.99 -30.96
C VAL A 190 -20.26 6.21 -30.97
N CYS A 191 -21.39 6.93 -31.06
CA CYS A 191 -22.70 6.28 -31.25
C CYS A 191 -22.81 5.76 -32.69
N LEU A 192 -23.01 4.45 -32.86
CA LEU A 192 -23.10 3.80 -34.17
C LEU A 192 -24.38 4.14 -34.97
N LYS A 193 -25.35 4.86 -34.38
CA LYS A 193 -26.60 5.26 -35.05
C LYS A 193 -26.62 6.70 -35.53
N CYS A 194 -26.07 7.63 -34.74
CA CYS A 194 -26.10 9.06 -35.03
C CYS A 194 -24.71 9.69 -35.19
N GLU A 195 -23.65 8.87 -35.17
CA GLU A 195 -22.25 9.26 -35.35
C GLU A 195 -21.71 10.29 -34.34
N LYS A 196 -22.50 10.61 -33.31
CA LYS A 196 -22.07 11.51 -32.25
C LYS A 196 -20.90 10.90 -31.47
N CYS A 197 -19.78 11.63 -31.47
CA CYS A 197 -18.61 11.32 -30.67
C CYS A 197 -18.67 12.05 -29.32
N THR A 198 -18.38 11.33 -28.24
CA THR A 198 -18.24 11.87 -26.88
C THR A 198 -16.87 11.48 -26.34
N TYR A 199 -16.08 12.46 -25.92
CA TYR A 199 -14.82 12.24 -25.24
C TYR A 199 -15.04 12.14 -23.74
N LYS A 200 -14.44 11.14 -23.11
CA LYS A 200 -14.48 10.94 -21.67
C LYS A 200 -13.09 10.64 -21.15
N ASN A 201 -12.81 11.18 -19.97
CA ASN A 201 -11.60 10.89 -19.23
C ASN A 201 -11.99 10.21 -17.93
N GLU A 202 -11.36 9.09 -17.61
CA GLU A 202 -11.59 8.31 -16.39
C GLU A 202 -10.28 8.04 -15.68
N VAL A 203 -10.28 8.12 -14.35
CA VAL A 203 -9.14 7.75 -13.52
C VAL A 203 -9.25 6.27 -13.18
N PHE A 204 -8.12 5.58 -13.11
CA PHE A 204 -8.07 4.17 -12.73
C PHE A 204 -6.88 3.90 -11.82
N THR A 205 -7.02 2.93 -10.93
CA THR A 205 -5.93 2.44 -10.06
C THR A 205 -5.41 1.07 -10.53
N VAL A 206 -6.28 0.30 -11.20
CA VAL A 206 -5.98 -1.01 -11.77
C VAL A 206 -6.53 -1.06 -13.19
N LEU A 207 -5.72 -1.54 -14.14
CA LEU A 207 -6.13 -1.74 -15.53
C LEU A 207 -6.26 -3.24 -15.83
N SER A 208 -7.48 -3.69 -16.11
CA SER A 208 -7.74 -5.05 -16.59
C SER A 208 -7.56 -5.13 -18.10
N LEU A 209 -6.73 -6.06 -18.58
CA LEU A 209 -6.51 -6.28 -20.00
C LEU A 209 -7.22 -7.54 -20.49
N PRO A 210 -7.94 -7.49 -21.63
CA PRO A 210 -8.43 -8.71 -22.26
C PRO A 210 -7.25 -9.52 -22.80
N ILE A 211 -7.30 -10.85 -22.62
CA ILE A 211 -6.33 -11.76 -23.21
C ILE A 211 -6.79 -12.09 -24.64
N PRO A 212 -6.00 -11.79 -25.68
CA PRO A 212 -6.30 -12.19 -27.04
C PRO A 212 -6.43 -13.72 -27.16
N SER A 213 -7.28 -14.22 -28.05
CA SER A 213 -7.49 -15.66 -28.25
C SER A 213 -6.31 -16.38 -28.93
N GLU A 214 -5.20 -15.70 -29.14
CA GLU A 214 -3.99 -16.25 -29.75
C GLU A 214 -3.17 -17.00 -28.69
N TYR A 215 -2.65 -18.18 -29.04
CA TYR A 215 -1.94 -19.07 -28.11
C TYR A 215 -0.61 -18.50 -27.59
N GLU A 216 -0.03 -17.53 -28.29
CA GLU A 216 1.12 -16.75 -27.85
C GLU A 216 0.80 -15.26 -28.01
N CYS A 217 0.62 -14.57 -26.89
CA CYS A 217 0.47 -13.12 -26.89
C CYS A 217 1.59 -12.49 -26.06
N SER A 218 2.28 -11.51 -26.62
CA SER A 218 3.17 -10.67 -25.82
C SER A 218 2.36 -9.62 -25.08
N LEU A 219 2.91 -9.06 -24.00
CA LEU A 219 2.34 -7.89 -23.33
C LEU A 219 2.04 -6.75 -24.31
N GLN A 220 2.89 -6.59 -25.34
CA GLN A 220 2.69 -5.59 -26.37
C GLN A 220 1.47 -5.90 -27.25
N VAL A 221 1.10 -7.18 -27.44
CA VAL A 221 -0.13 -7.57 -28.16
C VAL A 221 -1.36 -7.25 -27.30
N GLY A 222 -1.35 -7.59 -26.00
CA GLY A 222 -2.40 -7.14 -25.08
C GLY A 222 -2.53 -5.61 -25.04
N MET A 223 -1.39 -4.90 -25.01
CA MET A 223 -1.30 -3.45 -25.09
C MET A 223 -1.75 -2.86 -26.44
N ARG A 224 -1.59 -3.59 -27.55
CA ARG A 224 -2.03 -3.17 -28.89
C ARG A 224 -3.55 -3.23 -29.06
N TYR A 225 -4.21 -4.12 -28.30
CA TYR A 225 -5.67 -4.17 -28.23
C TYR A 225 -6.26 -3.33 -27.08
N SER A 226 -5.44 -2.88 -26.14
CA SER A 226 -5.75 -1.82 -25.17
C SER A 226 -4.47 -1.48 -24.40
N TRP A 227 -3.97 -0.26 -24.52
CA TRP A 227 -2.74 0.21 -23.87
C TRP A 227 -2.78 -0.03 -22.35
N THR A 228 -1.96 -0.94 -21.79
CA THR A 228 -0.95 -0.73 -20.69
C THR A 228 -0.54 -2.05 -19.99
N LEU A 229 0.53 -1.95 -19.21
CA LEU A 229 1.39 -2.90 -18.51
C LEU A 229 0.76 -3.37 -17.19
N CYS A 230 0.56 -4.68 -17.01
CA CYS A 230 0.20 -5.23 -15.69
C CYS A 230 0.96 -6.52 -15.30
N LEU A 231 1.95 -6.97 -16.09
CA LEU A 231 2.72 -8.18 -15.74
C LEU A 231 4.11 -7.92 -15.12
N ALA A 232 4.59 -6.68 -15.04
CA ALA A 232 5.95 -6.44 -14.53
C ALA A 232 6.15 -6.79 -13.04
N ILE A 233 5.08 -6.79 -12.23
CA ILE A 233 5.18 -7.07 -10.79
C ILE A 233 5.16 -8.58 -10.49
N LEU A 234 4.47 -9.39 -11.30
CA LEU A 234 4.48 -10.86 -11.16
C LEU A 234 5.65 -11.52 -11.92
N SER A 235 6.10 -10.95 -13.05
CA SER A 235 7.20 -11.54 -13.82
C SER A 235 8.58 -11.32 -13.18
N ALA A 236 8.78 -10.24 -12.41
CA ALA A 236 10.03 -10.01 -11.69
C ALA A 236 10.20 -10.92 -10.46
N TRP A 237 9.09 -11.39 -9.87
CA TRP A 237 9.12 -12.26 -8.69
C TRP A 237 9.31 -13.75 -9.04
N ILE A 238 8.82 -14.20 -10.21
CA ILE A 238 9.06 -15.57 -10.70
C ILE A 238 10.48 -15.76 -11.25
N PHE A 239 11.12 -14.72 -11.79
CA PHE A 239 12.48 -14.82 -12.36
C PHE A 239 13.64 -14.60 -11.38
N SER A 240 13.37 -14.23 -10.12
CA SER A 240 14.43 -13.94 -9.14
C SER A 240 14.97 -15.17 -8.39
N GLY A 241 14.54 -16.39 -8.75
CA GLY A 241 15.29 -17.62 -8.43
C GLY A 241 15.54 -17.94 -6.95
N LEU A 242 14.76 -17.38 -6.02
CA LEU A 242 14.93 -17.57 -4.58
C LEU A 242 13.65 -18.13 -3.96
N PHE A 243 13.47 -19.44 -4.04
CA PHE A 243 12.92 -20.24 -2.93
C PHE A 243 13.38 -21.70 -3.07
N PRO A 244 14.04 -22.28 -2.05
CA PRO A 244 14.11 -23.72 -1.91
C PRO A 244 12.72 -24.25 -1.57
N THR A 245 12.32 -25.30 -2.27
CA THR A 245 11.12 -26.08 -2.02
C THR A 245 11.06 -26.54 -0.56
N PHE A 246 10.03 -26.13 0.18
CA PHE A 246 9.55 -26.91 1.31
C PHE A 246 8.03 -27.03 1.23
N VAL A 247 7.61 -28.30 1.14
CA VAL A 247 6.24 -28.83 1.19
C VAL A 247 5.61 -28.53 2.54
#